data_AF-A0A9K3D0E7-F1
#
_entry.id   AF-A0A9K3D0E7-F1
#
_cell.length_a   1.000
_cell.length_b   1.000
_cell.length_c   1.000
_cell.angle_alpha   90.00
_cell.angle_beta   90.00
_cell.angle_gamma   90.00
#
_symmetry.space_group_name_H-M   'P 1'
#
loop_
_entity.id
_entity.type
_entity.pdbx_description
1 polymer ?
#
loop_
_entity_poly.entity_id
_entity_poly.type
_entity_poly.pdbx_seq_one_letter_code
_entity_poly.pdbx_strand_id
1 'polypeptide(L)'
;VAIPLELDTDGIWCALPAGFPESYTLKVGTRAEDGTETVTKKIHIEYPEIMLNADTNRKFTNHQYMNLHEDENGVRSYTVSEECGIYFEVDGPYRCMVLSASSEEGKRIKKRYAVFNMNGSLAELKGFEIKRRGELQLIKQFQSRVFDALLVGNSLAEAYGSAASVADVYLDIIDTRGAHLDDETALFMIAESTNMRKTVAESAGNRSAAVTTATRLAAFLGETYLHTPSLKCEYIIASQPVGASVTDRAIPVLIFQADREVRNAMLRDWLQDDSIGQGSQAKKNSAAGQGFTIKSCIQDGDKEGKDGTEDDGPTPFDFRDIVDWQYYRERLSAAVVKIVSVPAGLQGMTSSPCPRVPFPDWLQRQVAQDNTTSKQTHITDFFKARVVGEDDTNPCGMDETEIIPHKPVKRPPQVPLTLANYVSRMKGVPDRSKDYGKWLSYMKGLWALQIEQRAKDIKRGLLHPEREAKRRLVV
;
A
#
# COMPACT_ATOMS: atom_id res chain seq x y z
N VAL A 1 -19.34 -4.38 -15.48
CA VAL A 1 -18.72 -3.76 -16.69
C VAL A 1 -17.21 -3.61 -16.56
N ALA A 2 -16.68 -3.31 -15.37
CA ALA A 2 -15.26 -3.13 -15.12
C ALA A 2 -14.78 -3.99 -13.94
N ILE A 3 -13.46 -4.17 -13.84
CA ILE A 3 -12.79 -4.64 -12.63
C ILE A 3 -12.25 -3.40 -11.89
N PRO A 4 -12.86 -3.00 -10.75
CA PRO A 4 -12.31 -1.91 -9.94
C PRO A 4 -11.01 -2.36 -9.27
N LEU A 5 -9.96 -1.56 -9.42
CA LEU A 5 -8.62 -1.84 -8.91
C LEU A 5 -8.36 -1.11 -7.59
N GLU A 6 -8.66 0.19 -7.55
CA GLU A 6 -8.49 1.04 -6.36
C GLU A 6 -9.58 2.12 -6.36
N LEU A 7 -10.05 2.50 -5.17
CA LEU A 7 -11.03 3.56 -4.97
C LEU A 7 -10.51 4.51 -3.88
N ASP A 8 -10.43 5.80 -4.21
CA ASP A 8 -10.17 6.88 -3.27
C ASP A 8 -11.44 7.75 -3.09
N THR A 9 -11.32 8.90 -2.42
CA THR A 9 -12.45 9.78 -2.08
C THR A 9 -13.36 10.11 -3.27
N ASP A 10 -12.77 10.45 -4.41
CA ASP A 10 -13.41 11.05 -5.58
C ASP A 10 -13.00 10.39 -6.90
N GLY A 11 -12.14 9.37 -6.86
CA GLY A 11 -11.60 8.69 -8.05
C GLY A 11 -11.67 7.18 -7.95
N ILE A 12 -11.89 6.53 -9.10
CA ILE A 12 -11.93 5.08 -9.23
C ILE A 12 -10.94 4.67 -10.33
N TRP A 13 -9.93 3.89 -9.95
CA TRP A 13 -9.09 3.18 -10.91
C TRP A 13 -9.78 1.87 -11.27
N CYS A 14 -10.01 1.64 -12.56
CA CYS A 14 -10.62 0.39 -13.02
C CYS A 14 -10.02 -0.07 -14.34
N ALA A 15 -10.11 -1.38 -14.58
CA ALA A 15 -9.82 -1.98 -15.88
C ALA A 15 -11.14 -2.28 -16.59
N LEU A 16 -11.28 -1.75 -17.80
CA LEU A 16 -12.37 -2.07 -18.72
C LEU A 16 -11.87 -3.08 -19.78
N PRO A 17 -12.75 -3.94 -20.30
CA PRO A 17 -12.41 -4.79 -21.44
C PRO A 17 -11.99 -3.94 -22.65
N ALA A 18 -11.02 -4.39 -23.43
CA ALA A 18 -10.54 -3.66 -24.61
C ALA A 18 -11.62 -3.43 -25.70
N GLY A 19 -12.67 -4.26 -25.72
CA GLY A 19 -13.83 -4.06 -26.61
C GLY A 19 -14.91 -3.13 -26.05
N PHE A 20 -14.69 -2.53 -24.87
CA PHE A 20 -15.65 -1.61 -24.27
C PHE A 20 -15.69 -0.27 -25.04
N PRO A 21 -16.86 0.35 -25.23
CA PRO A 21 -16.94 1.66 -25.88
C PRO A 21 -16.12 2.73 -25.14
N GLU A 22 -15.11 3.30 -25.79
CA GLU A 22 -14.23 4.34 -25.23
C GLU A 22 -14.63 5.73 -25.74
N SER A 23 -13.95 6.23 -26.77
CA SER A 23 -14.15 7.58 -27.31
C SER A 23 -14.79 7.57 -28.71
N TYR A 24 -15.67 8.54 -28.94
CA TYR A 24 -16.35 8.75 -30.21
C TYR A 24 -16.34 10.23 -30.57
N THR A 25 -16.19 10.54 -31.86
CA THR A 25 -16.38 11.91 -32.35
C THR A 25 -17.67 11.98 -33.16
N LEU A 26 -18.68 12.63 -32.60
CA LEU A 26 -19.92 12.94 -33.32
C LEU A 26 -19.66 14.11 -34.27
N LYS A 27 -20.02 13.93 -35.55
CA LYS A 27 -19.99 14.98 -36.57
C LYS A 27 -21.42 15.50 -36.74
N VAL A 28 -21.62 16.76 -36.37
CA VAL A 28 -22.89 17.47 -36.56
C VAL A 28 -22.75 18.29 -37.84
N GLY A 29 -23.77 18.21 -38.70
CA GLY A 29 -23.72 18.77 -40.04
C GLY A 29 -25.06 18.65 -40.75
N THR A 30 -25.09 19.11 -42.00
CA THR A 30 -26.22 18.90 -42.92
C THR A 30 -25.84 17.86 -43.96
N ARG A 31 -26.82 17.06 -44.38
CA ARG A 31 -26.69 16.14 -45.51
C ARG A 31 -27.64 16.61 -46.59
N ALA A 32 -27.10 17.01 -47.73
CA ALA A 32 -27.87 17.40 -48.90
C ALA A 32 -28.47 16.15 -49.59
N GLU A 33 -29.52 16.36 -50.39
CA GLU A 33 -30.24 15.27 -51.08
C GLU A 33 -29.38 14.51 -52.09
N ASP A 34 -28.34 15.16 -52.62
CA ASP A 34 -27.31 14.54 -53.48
C ASP A 34 -26.32 13.65 -52.72
N GLY A 35 -26.46 13.55 -51.39
CA GLY A 35 -25.57 12.81 -50.51
C GLY A 35 -24.36 13.60 -50.01
N THR A 36 -24.21 14.88 -50.39
CA THR A 36 -23.11 15.72 -49.92
C THR A 36 -23.27 16.03 -48.43
N GLU A 37 -22.26 15.68 -47.63
CA GLU A 37 -22.23 15.92 -46.19
C GLU A 37 -21.36 17.14 -45.85
N THR A 38 -21.94 18.11 -45.15
CA THR A 38 -21.24 19.29 -44.63
C THR A 38 -21.18 19.23 -43.11
N VAL A 39 -19.98 19.00 -42.55
CA VAL A 39 -19.74 18.98 -41.10
C VAL A 39 -19.55 20.39 -40.58
N THR A 40 -20.40 20.83 -39.66
CA THR A 40 -20.35 22.16 -39.03
C THR A 40 -19.76 22.14 -37.63
N LYS A 41 -19.90 21.03 -36.88
CA LYS A 41 -19.35 20.90 -35.53
C LYS A 41 -18.91 19.46 -35.26
N LYS A 42 -17.82 19.30 -34.52
CA LYS A 42 -17.38 18.00 -33.97
C LYS A 42 -17.55 18.03 -32.46
N ILE A 43 -18.13 16.97 -31.90
CA ILE A 43 -18.32 16.80 -30.46
C ILE A 43 -17.58 15.52 -30.07
N HIS A 44 -16.57 15.66 -29.20
CA HIS A 44 -15.87 14.52 -28.62
C HIS A 44 -16.68 13.96 -27.45
N ILE A 45 -16.79 12.65 -27.39
CA ILE A 45 -17.54 11.92 -26.37
C ILE A 45 -16.64 10.84 -25.80
N GLU A 46 -16.58 10.77 -24.49
CA GLU A 46 -15.96 9.67 -23.76
C GLU A 46 -17.09 8.90 -23.06
N TYR A 47 -17.42 7.74 -23.62
CA TYR A 47 -18.60 6.99 -23.21
C TYR A 47 -18.58 6.59 -21.72
N PRO A 48 -17.45 6.13 -21.13
CA PRO A 48 -17.38 5.83 -19.70
C PRO A 48 -17.67 7.05 -18.81
N GLU A 49 -17.27 8.24 -19.23
CA GLU A 49 -17.54 9.49 -18.54
C GLU A 49 -19.03 9.86 -18.62
N ILE A 50 -19.57 9.90 -19.85
CA ILE A 50 -20.97 10.29 -20.08
C ILE A 50 -21.95 9.34 -19.38
N MET A 51 -21.69 8.02 -19.37
CA MET A 51 -22.57 7.08 -18.70
C MET A 51 -22.66 7.34 -17.19
N LEU A 52 -21.55 7.72 -16.56
CA LEU A 52 -21.50 8.03 -15.12
C LEU A 52 -22.12 9.39 -14.84
N ASN A 53 -21.87 10.39 -15.71
CA ASN A 53 -22.44 11.73 -15.59
C ASN A 53 -23.97 11.72 -15.76
N ALA A 54 -24.49 10.93 -16.69
CA ALA A 54 -25.93 10.76 -16.87
C ALA A 54 -26.60 10.12 -15.64
N ASP A 55 -26.00 9.07 -15.07
CA ASP A 55 -26.51 8.41 -13.87
C ASP A 55 -26.39 9.31 -12.63
N THR A 56 -25.31 10.10 -12.54
CA THR A 56 -25.07 11.06 -11.46
C THR A 56 -26.09 12.18 -11.49
N ASN A 57 -26.30 12.79 -12.65
CA ASN A 57 -27.30 13.82 -12.84
C ASN A 57 -28.70 13.28 -12.49
N ARG A 58 -29.05 12.08 -12.95
CA ARG A 58 -30.36 11.47 -12.63
C ARG A 58 -30.59 11.24 -11.13
N LYS A 59 -29.55 10.89 -10.37
CA LYS A 59 -29.67 10.49 -8.96
C LYS A 59 -29.41 11.62 -7.96
N PHE A 60 -28.60 12.60 -8.34
CA PHE A 60 -28.03 13.58 -7.41
C PHE A 60 -28.30 15.04 -7.83
N THR A 61 -29.15 15.29 -8.81
CA THR A 61 -29.62 16.65 -9.12
C THR A 61 -30.39 17.24 -7.94
N ASN A 62 -30.01 18.46 -7.55
CA ASN A 62 -30.77 19.23 -6.58
C ASN A 62 -31.92 19.96 -7.30
N HIS A 63 -33.13 19.42 -7.18
CA HIS A 63 -34.35 20.00 -7.75
C HIS A 63 -34.92 21.19 -6.95
N GLN A 64 -34.22 21.62 -5.89
CA GLN A 64 -34.67 22.66 -4.95
C GLN A 64 -33.70 23.85 -4.88
N TYR A 65 -32.81 24.00 -5.86
CA TYR A 65 -31.83 25.08 -5.85
C TYR A 65 -32.53 26.43 -6.04
N MET A 66 -32.32 27.38 -5.13
CA MET A 66 -32.99 28.68 -5.16
C MET A 66 -32.03 29.78 -5.59
N ASN A 67 -32.34 30.46 -6.70
CA ASN A 67 -31.62 31.63 -7.17
C ASN A 67 -32.34 32.91 -6.75
N LEU A 68 -31.61 33.84 -6.15
CA LEU A 68 -32.12 35.16 -5.78
C LEU A 68 -32.05 36.08 -7.01
N HIS A 69 -33.18 36.66 -7.36
CA HIS A 69 -33.30 37.71 -8.36
C HIS A 69 -33.70 39.01 -7.67
N GLU A 70 -32.96 40.08 -7.95
CA GLU A 70 -33.29 41.44 -7.55
C GLU A 70 -33.60 42.23 -8.81
N ASP A 71 -34.78 42.82 -8.89
CA ASP A 71 -35.17 43.65 -10.03
C ASP A 71 -34.57 45.06 -9.93
N GLU A 72 -34.75 45.87 -10.99
CA GLU A 72 -34.25 47.27 -11.03
C GLU A 72 -34.85 48.16 -9.93
N ASN A 73 -35.95 47.74 -9.29
CA ASN A 73 -36.62 48.44 -8.19
C ASN A 73 -36.20 47.93 -6.80
N GLY A 74 -35.24 46.99 -6.72
CA GLY A 74 -34.76 46.41 -5.46
C GLY A 74 -35.68 45.34 -4.85
N VAL A 75 -36.67 44.84 -5.60
CA VAL A 75 -37.56 43.77 -5.14
C VAL A 75 -36.86 42.43 -5.29
N ARG A 76 -36.75 41.70 -4.18
CA ARG A 76 -36.13 40.38 -4.11
C ARG A 76 -37.15 39.26 -4.32
N SER A 77 -36.86 38.37 -5.24
CA SER A 77 -37.63 37.15 -5.50
C SER A 77 -36.70 35.95 -5.63
N TYR A 78 -37.23 34.75 -5.35
CA TYR A 78 -36.48 33.51 -5.56
C TYR A 78 -37.11 32.71 -6.69
N THR A 79 -36.29 32.17 -7.58
CA THR A 79 -36.70 31.16 -8.56
C THR A 79 -36.05 29.82 -8.21
N VAL A 80 -36.82 28.74 -8.30
CA VAL A 80 -36.27 27.38 -8.13
C VAL A 80 -35.76 26.88 -9.48
N SER A 81 -34.54 26.36 -9.51
CA SER A 81 -33.95 25.65 -10.64
C SER A 81 -33.42 24.28 -10.22
N GLU A 82 -33.24 23.41 -11.22
CA GLU A 82 -32.53 22.16 -11.04
C GLU A 82 -31.05 22.38 -11.24
N GLU A 83 -30.23 21.98 -10.26
CA GLU A 83 -28.78 22.20 -10.30
C GLU A 83 -28.03 20.89 -10.02
N CYS A 84 -27.06 20.55 -10.86
CA CYS A 84 -26.13 19.44 -10.63
C CYS A 84 -24.74 19.82 -11.13
N GLY A 85 -23.86 20.16 -10.18
CA GLY A 85 -22.47 20.53 -10.44
C GLY A 85 -21.48 19.36 -10.33
N ILE A 86 -21.94 18.11 -10.33
CA ILE A 86 -21.09 16.93 -10.12
C ILE A 86 -20.86 16.25 -11.46
N TYR A 87 -19.60 16.21 -11.89
CA TYR A 87 -19.16 15.58 -13.12
C TYR A 87 -17.93 14.71 -12.84
N PHE A 88 -17.97 13.49 -13.35
CA PHE A 88 -16.79 12.67 -13.59
C PHE A 88 -16.08 13.18 -14.84
N GLU A 89 -14.77 13.06 -14.81
CA GLU A 89 -13.87 13.12 -15.95
C GLU A 89 -13.16 11.76 -16.05
N VAL A 90 -12.82 11.32 -17.26
CA VAL A 90 -12.00 10.12 -17.43
C VAL A 90 -10.58 10.50 -17.85
N ASP A 91 -9.62 9.80 -17.27
CA ASP A 91 -8.20 9.95 -17.57
C ASP A 91 -7.63 8.58 -17.93
N GLY A 92 -6.87 8.52 -19.03
CA GLY A 92 -6.41 7.30 -19.68
C GLY A 92 -6.75 7.25 -21.18
N PRO A 93 -6.58 6.09 -21.84
CA PRO A 93 -6.15 4.81 -21.29
C PRO A 93 -4.66 4.79 -20.91
N TYR A 94 -4.33 3.96 -19.94
CA TYR A 94 -2.97 3.79 -19.42
C TYR A 94 -2.35 2.46 -19.86
N ARG A 95 -1.02 2.40 -19.95
CA ARG A 95 -0.29 1.18 -20.33
C ARG A 95 -0.30 0.14 -19.23
N CYS A 96 -0.05 0.59 -18.00
CA CYS A 96 0.18 -0.28 -16.86
C CYS A 96 -0.18 0.45 -15.57
N MET A 97 -0.77 -0.29 -14.64
CA MET A 97 -0.95 0.12 -13.26
C MET A 97 -0.38 -0.97 -12.36
N VAL A 98 0.54 -0.60 -11.48
CA VAL A 98 1.14 -1.49 -10.48
C VAL A 98 0.56 -1.16 -9.12
N LEU A 99 -0.06 -2.14 -8.47
CA LEU A 99 -0.62 -2.03 -7.12
C LEU A 99 0.21 -2.87 -6.16
N SER A 100 0.64 -2.28 -5.05
CA SER A 100 1.32 -3.06 -4.01
C SER A 100 0.32 -3.89 -3.20
N ALA A 101 0.74 -5.07 -2.77
CA ALA A 101 -0.03 -5.92 -1.87
C ALA A 101 0.52 -5.87 -0.43
N SER A 102 -0.34 -6.21 0.54
CA SER A 102 0.08 -6.42 1.93
C SER A 102 0.91 -7.69 2.06
N SER A 103 1.89 -7.69 2.96
CA SER A 103 2.59 -8.91 3.37
C SER A 103 1.71 -9.83 4.22
N GLU A 104 0.66 -9.28 4.82
CA GLU A 104 -0.31 -10.01 5.65
C GLU A 104 -1.58 -10.37 4.88
N GLU A 105 -2.10 -11.57 5.12
CA GLU A 105 -3.32 -12.11 4.53
C GLU A 105 -4.54 -11.21 4.82
N GLY A 106 -5.38 -11.00 3.80
CA GLY A 106 -6.64 -10.27 3.92
C GLY A 106 -6.53 -8.77 4.17
N LYS A 107 -5.32 -8.23 4.40
CA LYS A 107 -5.10 -6.79 4.53
C LYS A 107 -4.88 -6.15 3.16
N ARG A 108 -5.52 -5.00 2.94
CA ARG A 108 -5.34 -4.19 1.73
C ARG A 108 -4.49 -2.96 2.06
N ILE A 109 -3.56 -2.62 1.17
CA ILE A 109 -2.81 -1.36 1.24
C ILE A 109 -3.51 -0.37 0.33
N LYS A 110 -4.07 0.70 0.92
CA LYS A 110 -4.68 1.78 0.14
C LYS A 110 -3.64 2.82 -0.28
N LYS A 111 -3.94 3.57 -1.34
CA LYS A 111 -3.18 4.74 -1.81
C LYS A 111 -1.72 4.43 -2.19
N ARG A 112 -1.45 3.22 -2.70
CA ARG A 112 -0.10 2.79 -3.07
C ARG A 112 -0.07 2.10 -4.42
N TYR A 113 0.14 2.92 -5.45
CA TYR A 113 0.11 2.51 -6.86
C TYR A 113 1.04 3.38 -7.71
N ALA A 114 1.46 2.79 -8.84
CA ALA A 114 2.22 3.45 -9.90
C ALA A 114 1.45 3.26 -11.22
N VAL A 115 1.30 4.33 -12.00
CA VAL A 115 0.55 4.34 -13.27
C VAL A 115 1.48 4.85 -14.37
N PHE A 116 1.45 4.19 -15.52
CA PHE A 116 2.32 4.48 -16.65
C PHE A 116 1.52 4.80 -17.90
N ASN A 117 1.94 5.85 -18.60
CA ASN A 117 1.42 6.25 -19.90
C ASN A 117 1.77 5.21 -20.98
N MET A 118 1.08 5.28 -22.12
CA MET A 118 1.33 4.42 -23.29
C MET A 118 2.77 4.46 -23.78
N ASN A 119 3.44 5.61 -23.69
CA ASN A 119 4.86 5.76 -24.05
C ASN A 119 5.83 5.15 -23.00
N GLY A 120 5.33 4.61 -21.88
CA GLY A 120 6.12 4.07 -20.78
C GLY A 120 6.56 5.09 -19.73
N SER A 121 6.27 6.38 -19.89
CA SER A 121 6.58 7.37 -18.86
C SER A 121 5.67 7.22 -17.64
N LEU A 122 6.21 7.49 -16.46
CA LEU A 122 5.44 7.51 -15.21
C LEU A 122 4.40 8.65 -15.23
N ALA A 123 3.12 8.29 -15.20
CA ALA A 123 2.00 9.24 -15.15
C ALA A 123 1.72 9.66 -13.71
N GLU A 124 1.51 8.68 -12.83
CA GLU A 124 1.21 8.91 -11.44
C GLU A 124 1.92 7.91 -10.53
N LEU A 125 2.29 8.38 -9.34
CA LEU A 125 2.90 7.55 -8.32
C LEU A 125 2.47 8.05 -6.95
N LYS A 126 1.88 7.15 -6.16
CA LYS A 126 1.32 7.45 -4.84
C LYS A 126 1.78 6.45 -3.81
N GLY A 127 1.95 6.92 -2.57
CA GLY A 127 2.20 6.09 -1.39
C GLY A 127 3.61 5.50 -1.25
N PHE A 128 4.37 5.35 -2.34
CA PHE A 128 5.72 4.78 -2.35
C PHE A 128 6.80 5.73 -1.80
N GLU A 129 7.84 5.12 -1.22
CA GLU A 129 8.96 5.74 -0.51
C GLU A 129 9.81 6.63 -1.44
N ILE A 130 9.91 6.29 -2.73
CA ILE A 130 10.64 7.10 -3.72
C ILE A 130 10.21 8.59 -3.75
N LYS A 131 8.92 8.90 -3.57
CA LYS A 131 8.40 10.29 -3.53
C LYS A 131 8.40 10.91 -2.14
N ARG A 132 8.73 10.16 -1.08
CA ARG A 132 8.72 10.67 0.29
C ARG A 132 10.00 11.45 0.58
N ARG A 133 9.85 12.52 1.39
CA ARG A 133 10.98 13.28 1.94
C ARG A 133 11.56 12.46 3.09
N GLY A 134 12.73 11.86 2.87
CA GLY A 134 13.33 10.89 3.77
C GLY A 134 13.25 9.46 3.22
N GLU A 135 13.20 8.48 4.12
CA GLU A 135 13.21 7.02 3.88
C GLU A 135 14.62 6.47 3.55
N LEU A 136 14.72 5.14 3.59
CA LEU A 136 15.92 4.38 3.26
C LEU A 136 16.23 4.47 1.76
N GLN A 137 17.41 4.98 1.41
CA GLN A 137 17.79 5.20 -0.01
C GLN A 137 17.79 3.90 -0.82
N LEU A 138 18.22 2.78 -0.23
CA LEU A 138 18.18 1.46 -0.86
C LEU A 138 16.80 1.11 -1.41
N ILE A 139 15.73 1.34 -0.63
CA ILE A 139 14.35 1.06 -1.05
C ILE A 139 13.92 2.03 -2.15
N LYS A 140 14.32 3.31 -2.07
CA LYS A 140 13.98 4.31 -3.10
C LYS A 140 14.62 3.96 -4.44
N GLN A 141 15.89 3.53 -4.41
CA GLN A 141 16.65 3.14 -5.58
C GLN A 141 16.17 1.80 -6.15
N PHE A 142 15.76 0.86 -5.30
CA PHE A 142 15.05 -0.34 -5.73
C PHE A 142 13.73 0.02 -6.44
N GLN A 143 12.91 0.87 -5.82
CA GLN A 143 11.62 1.29 -6.38
C GLN A 143 11.75 2.01 -7.72
N SER A 144 12.75 2.88 -7.86
CA SER A 144 12.97 3.61 -9.11
C SER A 144 13.26 2.68 -10.29
N ARG A 145 13.86 1.51 -10.05
CA ARG A 145 14.19 0.55 -11.10
C ARG A 145 13.15 -0.55 -11.28
N VAL A 146 12.54 -1.03 -10.20
CA VAL A 146 11.63 -2.19 -10.27
C VAL A 146 10.35 -1.86 -11.02
N PHE A 147 9.85 -0.62 -10.95
CA PHE A 147 8.64 -0.26 -11.67
C PHE A 147 8.85 -0.22 -13.19
N ASP A 148 9.99 0.29 -13.66
CA ASP A 148 10.34 0.24 -15.08
C ASP A 148 10.54 -1.20 -15.54
N ALA A 149 11.13 -2.05 -14.70
CA ALA A 149 11.33 -3.47 -14.99
C ALA A 149 10.01 -4.24 -15.18
N LEU A 150 8.94 -3.84 -14.48
CA LEU A 150 7.60 -4.42 -14.64
C LEU A 150 6.93 -4.04 -15.98
N LEU A 151 7.45 -3.07 -16.73
CA LEU A 151 6.96 -2.72 -18.06
C LEU A 151 7.58 -3.55 -19.19
N VAL A 152 8.57 -4.38 -18.85
CA VAL A 152 9.34 -5.21 -19.79
C VAL A 152 8.67 -6.56 -19.97
N GLY A 153 8.73 -7.10 -21.19
CA GLY A 153 8.20 -8.42 -21.52
C GLY A 153 6.81 -8.38 -22.17
N ASN A 154 6.41 -9.50 -22.75
CA ASN A 154 5.13 -9.70 -23.44
C ASN A 154 4.17 -10.60 -22.66
N SER A 155 4.58 -11.06 -21.47
CA SER A 155 3.76 -11.87 -20.58
C SER A 155 3.95 -11.45 -19.12
N LEU A 156 2.98 -11.80 -18.27
CA LEU A 156 3.06 -11.54 -16.84
C LEU A 156 4.31 -12.18 -16.20
N ALA A 157 4.68 -13.38 -16.67
CA ALA A 157 5.85 -14.10 -16.20
C ALA A 157 7.16 -13.38 -16.56
N GLU A 158 7.27 -12.86 -17.79
CA GLU A 158 8.45 -12.08 -18.22
C GLU A 158 8.57 -10.76 -17.43
N ALA A 159 7.46 -10.05 -17.20
CA ALA A 159 7.46 -8.82 -16.42
C ALA A 159 7.92 -9.04 -14.98
N TYR A 160 7.41 -10.07 -14.31
CA TYR A 160 7.87 -10.42 -12.96
C TYR A 160 9.28 -11.00 -12.94
N GLY A 161 9.72 -11.71 -13.99
CA GLY A 161 11.10 -12.18 -14.11
C GLY A 161 12.11 -11.04 -14.25
N SER A 162 11.76 -10.00 -15.02
CA SER A 162 12.53 -8.76 -15.12
C SER A 162 12.60 -8.04 -13.77
N ALA A 163 11.46 -7.88 -13.08
CA ALA A 163 11.43 -7.28 -11.75
C ALA A 163 12.21 -8.09 -10.69
N ALA A 164 12.17 -9.41 -10.76
CA ALA A 164 12.95 -10.30 -9.89
C ALA A 164 14.46 -10.15 -10.12
N SER A 165 14.89 -10.05 -11.37
CA SER A 165 16.30 -9.79 -11.70
C SER A 165 16.81 -8.48 -11.10
N VAL A 166 15.97 -7.44 -11.09
CA VAL A 166 16.29 -6.19 -10.39
C VAL A 166 16.38 -6.41 -8.88
N ALA A 167 15.43 -7.14 -8.27
CA ALA A 167 15.47 -7.45 -6.84
C ALA A 167 16.74 -8.20 -6.44
N ASP A 168 17.18 -9.18 -7.25
CA ASP A 168 18.39 -9.95 -6.99
C ASP A 168 19.65 -9.08 -6.97
N VAL A 169 19.77 -8.11 -7.89
CA VAL A 169 20.90 -7.14 -7.87
C VAL A 169 20.97 -6.38 -6.56
N TYR A 170 19.83 -5.91 -6.03
CA TYR A 170 19.84 -5.17 -4.75
C TYR A 170 20.06 -6.08 -3.55
N LEU A 171 19.61 -7.34 -3.61
CA LEU A 171 19.91 -8.33 -2.58
C LEU A 171 21.39 -8.71 -2.60
N ASP A 172 22.03 -8.77 -3.77
CA ASP A 172 23.48 -9.01 -3.89
C ASP A 172 24.30 -7.90 -3.26
N ILE A 173 23.87 -6.64 -3.38
CA ILE A 173 24.53 -5.52 -2.71
C ILE A 173 24.51 -5.71 -1.19
N ILE A 174 23.41 -6.19 -0.61
CA ILE A 174 23.31 -6.46 0.83
C ILE A 174 24.16 -7.67 1.22
N ASP A 175 24.02 -8.78 0.48
CA ASP A 175 24.68 -10.05 0.82
C ASP A 175 26.21 -9.95 0.67
N THR A 176 26.69 -9.13 -0.29
CA THR A 176 28.12 -8.79 -0.43
C THR A 176 28.57 -7.62 0.45
N ARG A 177 27.68 -7.08 1.30
CA ARG A 177 27.95 -5.92 2.17
C ARG A 177 28.46 -4.70 1.40
N GLY A 178 28.06 -4.54 0.14
CA GLY A 178 28.51 -3.46 -0.74
C GLY A 178 30.00 -3.54 -1.10
N ALA A 179 30.60 -4.73 -1.12
CA ALA A 179 32.02 -4.92 -1.44
C ALA A 179 32.43 -4.41 -2.84
N HIS A 180 31.47 -4.30 -3.76
CA HIS A 180 31.68 -3.80 -5.12
C HIS A 180 31.31 -2.31 -5.30
N LEU A 181 30.96 -1.63 -4.21
CA LEU A 181 30.62 -0.21 -4.20
C LEU A 181 31.71 0.55 -3.43
N ASP A 182 32.01 1.76 -3.89
CA ASP A 182 32.80 2.70 -3.10
C ASP A 182 32.08 3.08 -1.80
N ASP A 183 32.85 3.53 -0.81
CA ASP A 183 32.35 3.79 0.54
C ASP A 183 31.25 4.86 0.56
N GLU A 184 31.37 5.90 -0.26
CA GLU A 184 30.38 6.98 -0.34
C GLU A 184 29.05 6.46 -0.91
N THR A 185 29.10 5.71 -2.01
CA THR A 185 27.91 5.10 -2.63
C THR A 185 27.27 4.06 -1.70
N ALA A 186 28.06 3.19 -1.08
CA ALA A 186 27.56 2.18 -0.17
C ALA A 186 26.87 2.82 1.05
N LEU A 187 27.50 3.82 1.66
CA LEU A 187 26.95 4.57 2.78
C LEU A 187 25.68 5.33 2.39
N PHE A 188 25.67 6.00 1.23
CA PHE A 188 24.49 6.65 0.68
C PHE A 188 23.33 5.67 0.51
N MET A 189 23.59 4.47 -0.01
CA MET A 189 22.56 3.45 -0.24
C MET A 189 21.91 2.96 1.07
N ILE A 190 22.69 2.72 2.12
CA ILE A 190 22.16 2.21 3.39
C ILE A 190 21.67 3.33 4.33
N ALA A 191 21.88 4.59 3.97
CA ALA A 191 21.42 5.72 4.76
C ALA A 191 19.88 5.83 4.74
N GLU A 192 19.32 6.05 5.93
CA GLU A 192 17.93 6.44 6.12
C GLU A 192 17.89 7.90 6.54
N SER A 193 17.02 8.68 5.91
CA SER A 193 16.84 10.10 6.24
C SER A 193 15.46 10.33 6.83
N THR A 194 15.39 11.08 7.93
CA THR A 194 14.14 11.47 8.58
C THR A 194 14.22 12.93 9.01
N ASN A 195 13.21 13.72 8.67
CA ASN A 195 13.10 15.10 9.12
C ASN A 195 12.30 15.18 10.42
N MET A 196 12.91 15.71 11.47
CA MET A 196 12.22 15.95 12.74
C MET A 196 11.22 17.10 12.58
N ARG A 197 10.03 17.00 13.20
CA ARG A 197 9.05 18.10 13.19
C ARG A 197 9.21 19.05 14.37
N LYS A 198 9.69 18.50 15.49
CA LYS A 198 9.87 19.17 16.78
C LYS A 198 11.35 19.14 17.16
N THR A 199 11.75 19.99 18.09
CA THR A 199 13.12 19.95 18.63
C THR A 199 13.35 18.68 19.44
N VAL A 200 14.62 18.36 19.75
CA VAL A 200 14.95 17.18 20.57
C VAL A 200 14.39 17.35 21.98
N ALA A 201 14.50 18.56 22.54
CA ALA A 201 13.96 18.90 23.86
C ALA A 201 12.44 18.69 23.95
N GLU A 202 11.69 19.10 22.92
CA GLU A 202 10.23 18.88 22.83
C GLU A 202 9.84 17.43 22.57
N SER A 203 10.78 16.61 22.11
CA SER A 203 10.58 15.19 21.81
C SER A 203 10.94 14.29 23.01
N ALA A 204 11.25 14.88 24.17
CA ALA A 204 11.55 14.15 25.40
C ALA A 204 10.44 13.13 25.73
N GLY A 205 10.80 11.84 25.72
CA GLY A 205 9.88 10.71 25.94
C GLY A 205 9.52 9.90 24.68
N ASN A 206 9.67 10.46 23.48
CA ASN A 206 9.45 9.74 22.23
C ASN A 206 10.77 9.15 21.71
N ARG A 207 10.99 7.85 21.96
CA ARG A 207 12.14 7.15 21.39
C ARG A 207 11.93 6.91 19.89
N SER A 208 12.74 7.53 19.05
CA SER A 208 12.76 7.33 17.59
C SER A 208 14.19 7.43 17.06
N ALA A 209 14.49 6.76 15.95
CA ALA A 209 15.85 6.73 15.42
C ALA A 209 16.34 8.14 15.07
N ALA A 210 15.43 9.02 14.63
CA ALA A 210 15.71 10.43 14.41
C ALA A 210 16.11 11.17 15.70
N VAL A 211 15.44 10.90 16.83
CA VAL A 211 15.79 11.48 18.13
C VAL A 211 17.15 10.97 18.60
N THR A 212 17.41 9.65 18.53
CA THR A 212 18.73 9.08 18.86
C THR A 212 19.83 9.71 18.02
N THR A 213 19.61 9.84 16.71
CA THR A 213 20.56 10.46 15.78
C THR A 213 20.81 11.92 16.14
N ALA A 214 19.78 12.69 16.44
CA ALA A 214 19.92 14.10 16.82
C ALA A 214 20.67 14.28 18.14
N THR A 215 20.39 13.42 19.13
CA THR A 215 21.12 13.40 20.41
C THR A 215 22.59 13.06 20.19
N ARG A 216 22.90 12.06 19.34
CA ARG A 216 24.28 11.69 18.97
C ARG A 216 24.99 12.80 18.22
N LEU A 217 24.32 13.47 17.28
CA LEU A 217 24.84 14.64 16.58
C LEU A 217 25.15 15.79 17.54
N ALA A 218 24.30 16.03 18.54
CA ALA A 218 24.55 17.07 19.53
C ALA A 218 25.74 16.76 20.45
N ALA A 219 25.93 15.49 20.83
CA ALA A 219 27.11 15.06 21.58
C ALA A 219 28.41 15.22 20.77
N PHE A 220 28.32 15.07 19.44
CA PHE A 220 29.45 15.14 18.52
C PHE A 220 29.79 16.57 18.05
N LEU A 221 28.78 17.38 17.70
CA LEU A 221 28.93 18.71 17.08
C LEU A 221 28.52 19.88 17.98
N GLY A 222 27.98 19.60 19.16
CA GLY A 222 27.55 20.60 20.14
C GLY A 222 26.03 20.71 20.33
N GLU A 223 25.63 21.28 21.47
CA GLU A 223 24.23 21.35 21.92
C GLU A 223 23.30 22.18 21.02
N THR A 224 23.85 23.00 20.12
CA THR A 224 23.07 23.79 19.13
C THR A 224 22.14 22.91 18.29
N TYR A 225 22.53 21.66 18.02
CA TYR A 225 21.72 20.68 17.29
C TYR A 225 20.46 20.24 18.04
N LEU A 226 20.42 20.32 19.37
CA LEU A 226 19.23 19.95 20.18
C LEU A 226 18.09 20.95 20.02
N HIS A 227 18.43 22.21 19.78
CA HIS A 227 17.50 23.33 19.68
C HIS A 227 17.11 23.67 18.24
N THR A 228 17.74 23.04 17.25
CA THR A 228 17.47 23.30 15.83
C THR A 228 16.11 22.69 15.44
N PRO A 229 15.10 23.52 15.06
CA PRO A 229 13.84 23.00 14.55
C PRO A 229 14.06 22.39 13.15
N SER A 230 13.25 21.40 12.80
CA SER A 230 13.29 20.76 11.47
C SER A 230 14.63 20.11 11.08
N LEU A 231 15.36 19.58 12.07
CA LEU A 231 16.63 18.90 11.84
C LEU A 231 16.47 17.69 10.90
N LYS A 232 17.31 17.63 9.87
CA LYS A 232 17.45 16.45 8.99
C LYS A 232 18.39 15.46 9.67
N CYS A 233 17.85 14.32 10.10
CA CYS A 233 18.63 13.24 10.68
C CYS A 233 18.91 12.20 9.60
N GLU A 234 20.18 12.03 9.23
CA GLU A 234 20.66 10.97 8.36
C GLU A 234 21.46 9.97 9.17
N TYR A 235 21.06 8.70 9.12
CA TYR A 235 21.64 7.67 9.96
C TYR A 235 21.66 6.30 9.27
N ILE A 236 22.49 5.42 9.81
CA ILE A 236 22.50 3.99 9.53
C ILE A 236 22.15 3.21 10.80
N ILE A 237 21.76 1.95 10.65
CA ILE A 237 21.49 1.04 11.77
C ILE A 237 22.70 0.12 11.96
N ALA A 238 23.29 0.16 13.14
CA ALA A 238 24.44 -0.67 13.49
C ALA A 238 24.03 -2.00 14.14
N SER A 239 24.83 -3.06 14.00
CA SER A 239 24.55 -4.39 14.55
C SER A 239 24.67 -4.46 16.08
N GLN A 240 25.49 -3.59 16.67
CA GLN A 240 25.73 -3.50 18.11
C GLN A 240 25.01 -2.28 18.73
N PRO A 241 24.70 -2.32 20.04
CA PRO A 241 24.83 -3.46 20.95
C PRO A 241 23.73 -4.51 20.74
N VAL A 242 24.09 -5.80 20.84
CA VAL A 242 23.13 -6.92 20.72
C VAL A 242 22.03 -6.80 21.77
N GLY A 243 20.77 -6.92 21.34
CA GLY A 243 19.60 -6.84 22.22
C GLY A 243 19.05 -5.42 22.41
N ALA A 244 19.76 -4.38 21.97
CA ALA A 244 19.21 -3.03 21.92
C ALA A 244 18.20 -2.86 20.77
N SER A 245 17.26 -1.93 20.97
CA SER A 245 16.24 -1.64 19.97
C SER A 245 16.86 -1.03 18.70
N VAL A 246 16.21 -1.20 17.55
CA VAL A 246 16.66 -0.59 16.27
C VAL A 246 16.88 0.91 16.43
N THR A 247 16.00 1.57 17.19
CA THR A 247 16.04 2.99 17.52
C THR A 247 17.33 3.40 18.22
N ASP A 248 17.82 2.60 19.16
CA ASP A 248 19.00 2.91 19.97
C ASP A 248 20.31 2.63 19.18
N ARG A 249 20.22 1.82 18.12
CA ARG A 249 21.34 1.46 17.24
C ARG A 249 21.57 2.43 16.07
N ALA A 250 20.82 3.53 16.01
CA ALA A 250 20.91 4.52 14.93
C ALA A 250 22.16 5.41 15.01
N ILE A 251 23.08 5.30 14.06
CA ILE A 251 24.35 6.05 14.02
C ILE A 251 24.28 7.16 12.96
N PRO A 252 24.57 8.43 13.31
CA PRO A 252 24.62 9.51 12.33
C PRO A 252 25.67 9.26 11.25
N VAL A 253 25.29 9.40 9.98
CA VAL A 253 26.21 9.22 8.82
C VAL A 253 27.41 10.17 8.91
N LEU A 254 27.21 11.36 9.46
CA LEU A 254 28.22 12.41 9.55
C LEU A 254 29.46 12.01 10.40
N ILE A 255 29.34 11.00 11.27
CA ILE A 255 30.47 10.52 12.07
C ILE A 255 31.59 9.91 11.22
N PHE A 256 31.26 9.41 10.02
CA PHE A 256 32.26 8.81 9.12
C PHE A 256 33.14 9.85 8.43
N GLN A 257 32.72 11.11 8.41
CA GLN A 257 33.51 12.25 7.92
C GLN A 257 34.37 12.89 9.03
N ALA A 258 34.20 12.48 10.28
CA ALA A 258 34.94 13.02 11.41
C ALA A 258 36.37 12.46 11.52
N ASP A 259 37.23 13.18 12.24
CA ASP A 259 38.59 12.74 12.55
C ASP A 259 38.59 11.37 13.24
N ARG A 260 39.61 10.55 12.94
CA ARG A 260 39.72 9.16 13.41
C ARG A 260 39.54 9.02 14.93
N GLU A 261 40.17 9.89 15.71
CA GLU A 261 40.11 9.83 17.17
C GLU A 261 38.71 10.11 17.71
N VAL A 262 38.07 11.17 17.19
CA VAL A 262 36.70 11.56 17.56
C VAL A 262 35.70 10.48 17.13
N ARG A 263 35.80 10.01 15.89
CA ARG A 263 34.96 8.92 15.36
C ARG A 263 35.06 7.68 16.24
N ASN A 264 36.28 7.21 16.52
CA ASN A 264 36.46 5.98 17.30
C ASN A 264 35.98 6.15 18.74
N ALA A 265 36.21 7.29 19.39
CA ALA A 265 35.72 7.56 20.74
C ALA A 265 34.18 7.53 20.81
N MET A 266 33.50 8.19 19.87
CA MET A 266 32.03 8.21 19.81
C MET A 266 31.45 6.83 19.46
N LEU A 267 32.07 6.11 18.52
CA LEU A 267 31.62 4.77 18.13
C LEU A 267 31.77 3.75 19.27
N ARG A 268 32.84 3.81 20.08
CA ARG A 268 32.99 2.95 21.27
C ARG A 268 31.83 3.12 22.24
N ASP A 269 31.46 4.37 22.52
CA ASP A 269 30.33 4.70 23.39
C ASP A 269 28.99 4.21 22.81
N TRP A 270 28.75 4.49 21.54
CA TRP A 270 27.46 4.18 20.90
C TRP A 270 27.24 2.71 20.61
N LEU A 271 28.30 1.97 20.28
CA LEU A 271 28.27 0.54 19.98
C LEU A 271 28.52 -0.31 21.24
N GLN A 272 28.95 0.30 22.35
CA GLN A 272 29.39 -0.36 23.58
C GLN A 272 30.49 -1.39 23.32
N ASP A 273 31.44 -1.02 22.46
CA ASP A 273 32.53 -1.89 22.01
C ASP A 273 33.87 -1.17 22.12
N ASP A 274 34.62 -1.47 23.19
CA ASP A 274 35.93 -0.89 23.46
C ASP A 274 37.03 -1.33 22.46
N SER A 275 36.77 -2.36 21.66
CA SER A 275 37.75 -2.88 20.68
C SER A 275 37.91 -1.99 19.45
N ILE A 276 36.96 -1.08 19.20
CA ILE A 276 36.98 -0.19 18.03
C ILE A 276 38.25 0.66 18.05
N GLY A 277 39.03 0.61 16.97
CA GLY A 277 40.25 1.41 16.83
C GLY A 277 41.46 0.92 17.64
N GLN A 278 41.38 -0.23 18.31
CA GLN A 278 42.58 -0.94 18.78
C GLN A 278 43.16 -1.72 17.59
N GLY A 279 44.46 -1.56 17.28
CA GLY A 279 45.10 -2.34 16.23
C GLY A 279 44.94 -3.83 16.49
N SER A 280 44.35 -4.56 15.55
CA SER A 280 44.07 -5.99 15.71
C SER A 280 45.36 -6.79 15.89
N GLN A 281 45.66 -7.27 17.10
CA GLN A 281 46.30 -8.58 17.22
C GLN A 281 45.25 -9.64 16.88
N ALA A 282 45.43 -10.23 15.70
CA ALA A 282 44.67 -11.32 15.09
C ALA A 282 43.79 -12.18 16.03
N LYS A 283 42.46 -12.13 15.84
CA LYS A 283 41.59 -13.29 16.10
C LYS A 283 41.51 -14.16 14.85
N LYS A 284 42.52 -15.00 14.63
CA LYS A 284 42.35 -16.22 13.81
C LYS A 284 41.63 -17.24 14.68
N ASN A 285 40.31 -17.34 14.55
CA ASN A 285 39.60 -18.56 14.90
C ASN A 285 38.93 -19.12 13.65
N SER A 286 39.33 -20.35 13.36
CA SER A 286 38.95 -21.19 12.25
C SER A 286 37.44 -21.44 12.16
N ALA A 287 36.88 -21.20 10.99
CA ALA A 287 35.76 -21.98 10.47
C ALA A 287 36.05 -22.24 8.99
N ALA A 288 36.56 -23.44 8.70
CA ALA A 288 36.71 -23.93 7.34
C ALA A 288 35.31 -24.20 6.78
N GLY A 289 34.83 -23.31 5.91
CA GLY A 289 33.73 -23.55 4.99
C GLY A 289 34.29 -23.61 3.58
N GLN A 290 34.29 -24.80 2.97
CA GLN A 290 34.74 -25.02 1.60
C GLN A 290 33.87 -24.22 0.62
N GLY A 291 34.46 -23.24 -0.05
CA GLY A 291 33.89 -22.52 -1.18
C GLY A 291 34.84 -22.60 -2.36
N PHE A 292 34.45 -23.39 -3.36
CA PHE A 292 35.17 -23.63 -4.61
C PHE A 292 35.31 -22.32 -5.40
N THR A 293 36.52 -21.87 -5.72
CA THR A 293 36.74 -20.68 -6.58
C THR A 293 37.24 -21.12 -7.96
N ILE A 294 36.43 -20.85 -8.99
CA ILE A 294 36.88 -20.88 -10.38
C ILE A 294 37.63 -19.58 -10.64
N LYS A 295 38.95 -19.66 -10.84
CA LYS A 295 39.74 -18.79 -11.73
C LYS A 295 41.21 -19.25 -11.74
N SER A 296 41.48 -20.25 -12.57
CA SER A 296 42.79 -20.43 -13.17
C SER A 296 42.79 -19.83 -14.57
N CYS A 297 43.94 -19.29 -14.98
CA CYS A 297 44.31 -18.84 -16.32
C CYS A 297 43.92 -17.39 -16.66
N ILE A 298 44.84 -16.46 -16.37
CA ILE A 298 45.59 -15.69 -17.37
C ILE A 298 46.92 -15.28 -16.70
N GLN A 299 48.04 -15.69 -17.28
CA GLN A 299 49.40 -15.21 -16.98
C GLN A 299 49.77 -14.12 -18.01
N ASP A 300 50.61 -13.19 -17.56
CA ASP A 300 51.70 -12.50 -18.29
C ASP A 300 51.75 -10.97 -18.17
N GLY A 301 52.93 -10.51 -17.70
CA GLY A 301 53.58 -9.19 -17.85
C GLY A 301 52.94 -8.02 -17.07
N ASP A 302 53.64 -7.12 -16.37
CA ASP A 302 55.06 -6.81 -16.25
C ASP A 302 55.32 -6.16 -14.87
N LYS A 303 56.52 -6.37 -14.34
CA LYS A 303 57.03 -5.75 -13.11
C LYS A 303 57.65 -4.40 -13.44
N GLU A 304 57.14 -3.33 -12.87
CA GLU A 304 57.95 -2.14 -12.57
C GLU A 304 57.74 -1.74 -11.10
N GLY A 305 58.86 -1.67 -10.39
CA GLY A 305 58.89 -1.34 -8.98
C GLY A 305 58.60 0.13 -8.73
N LYS A 306 57.80 0.39 -7.70
CA LYS A 306 57.79 1.69 -7.03
C LYS A 306 57.84 1.46 -5.53
N ASP A 307 59.02 1.78 -5.01
CA ASP A 307 59.34 1.98 -3.61
C ASP A 307 58.37 3.00 -3.00
N GLY A 308 57.79 2.66 -1.85
CA GLY A 308 56.73 3.42 -1.22
C GLY A 308 56.28 2.73 0.06
N THR A 309 57.11 2.83 1.10
CA THR A 309 56.75 2.79 2.54
C THR A 309 55.42 2.09 2.85
N GLU A 310 55.48 0.79 3.15
CA GLU A 310 54.42 0.08 3.85
C GLU A 310 54.29 0.69 5.26
N ASP A 311 53.43 1.70 5.39
CA ASP A 311 52.93 2.17 6.67
C ASP A 311 52.04 1.07 7.25
N ASP A 312 52.64 0.21 8.08
CA ASP A 312 52.00 -0.88 8.81
C ASP A 312 51.14 -0.31 9.97
N GLY A 313 50.23 0.58 9.61
CA GLY A 313 49.28 1.23 10.49
C GLY A 313 48.13 0.29 10.90
N PRO A 314 47.42 0.57 12.02
CA PRO A 314 46.30 -0.25 12.46
C PRO A 314 45.24 -0.29 11.36
N THR A 315 44.79 -1.50 11.01
CA THR A 315 43.78 -1.79 9.97
C THR A 315 42.75 -0.67 9.82
N PRO A 316 42.54 -0.13 8.60
CA PRO A 316 41.59 0.95 8.36
C PRO A 316 40.19 0.54 8.82
N PHE A 317 39.53 1.44 9.54
CA PHE A 317 38.15 1.24 10.02
C PHE A 317 37.20 1.21 8.82
N ASP A 318 36.44 0.12 8.66
CA ASP A 318 35.40 -0.01 7.65
C ASP A 318 34.02 0.07 8.33
N PHE A 319 33.15 0.97 7.84
CA PHE A 319 31.78 1.10 8.37
C PHE A 319 30.95 -0.16 8.09
N ARG A 320 31.30 -0.97 7.07
CA ARG A 320 30.60 -2.21 6.73
C ARG A 320 30.62 -3.23 7.86
N ASP A 321 31.60 -3.17 8.76
CA ASP A 321 31.72 -4.09 9.89
C ASP A 321 30.72 -3.79 11.02
N ILE A 322 30.32 -2.53 11.15
CA ILE A 322 29.38 -2.11 12.20
C ILE A 322 27.92 -2.14 11.75
N VAL A 323 27.65 -2.17 10.44
CA VAL A 323 26.28 -2.14 9.87
C VAL A 323 25.50 -3.41 10.18
N ASP A 324 24.21 -3.26 10.53
CA ASP A 324 23.27 -4.39 10.64
C ASP A 324 22.72 -4.77 9.25
N TRP A 325 23.49 -5.53 8.48
CA TRP A 325 23.08 -5.97 7.15
C TRP A 325 21.80 -6.80 7.14
N GLN A 326 21.52 -7.54 8.22
CA GLN A 326 20.30 -8.34 8.34
C GLN A 326 19.05 -7.45 8.44
N TYR A 327 19.12 -6.35 9.22
CA TYR A 327 18.05 -5.35 9.26
C TYR A 327 17.72 -4.79 7.88
N TYR A 328 18.74 -4.42 7.10
CA TYR A 328 18.54 -3.92 5.72
C TYR A 328 18.01 -5.01 4.78
N ARG A 329 18.47 -6.26 4.94
CA ARG A 329 17.99 -7.41 4.18
C ARG A 329 16.49 -7.63 4.38
N GLU A 330 16.03 -7.57 5.62
CA GLU A 330 14.61 -7.72 5.96
C GLU A 330 13.77 -6.58 5.41
N ARG A 331 14.24 -5.33 5.53
CA ARG A 331 13.58 -4.14 4.97
C ARG A 331 13.43 -4.23 3.45
N LEU A 332 14.49 -4.61 2.73
CA LEU A 332 14.44 -4.78 1.28
C LEU A 332 13.54 -5.97 0.89
N SER A 333 13.69 -7.11 1.56
CA SER A 333 12.85 -8.29 1.31
C SER A 333 11.37 -7.97 1.50
N ALA A 334 11.00 -7.22 2.54
CA ALA A 334 9.63 -6.78 2.75
C ALA A 334 9.11 -5.86 1.61
N ALA A 335 9.96 -5.05 0.99
CA ALA A 335 9.59 -4.25 -0.18
C ALA A 335 9.39 -5.14 -1.42
N VAL A 336 10.28 -6.11 -1.64
CA VAL A 336 10.18 -7.11 -2.72
C VAL A 336 8.89 -7.92 -2.59
N VAL A 337 8.56 -8.40 -1.39
CA VAL A 337 7.31 -9.14 -1.12
C VAL A 337 6.07 -8.32 -1.51
N LYS A 338 6.03 -7.03 -1.16
CA LYS A 338 4.85 -6.17 -1.39
C LYS A 338 4.69 -5.73 -2.84
N ILE A 339 5.77 -5.57 -3.59
CA ILE A 339 5.77 -5.05 -4.96
C ILE A 339 5.80 -6.18 -5.99
N VAL A 340 6.51 -7.27 -5.70
CA VAL A 340 6.81 -8.34 -6.66
C VAL A 340 6.14 -9.64 -6.21
N SER A 341 6.54 -10.23 -5.08
CA SER A 341 6.19 -11.62 -4.77
C SER A 341 4.69 -11.84 -4.50
N VAL A 342 4.06 -11.04 -3.62
CA VAL A 342 2.64 -11.23 -3.30
C VAL A 342 1.73 -10.90 -4.49
N PRO A 343 1.91 -9.77 -5.21
CA PRO A 343 1.15 -9.50 -6.42
C PRO A 343 1.28 -10.62 -7.47
N ALA A 344 2.49 -11.15 -7.69
CA ALA A 344 2.72 -12.27 -8.60
C ALA A 344 1.91 -13.52 -8.24
N GLY A 345 1.94 -13.94 -6.97
CA GLY A 345 1.19 -15.11 -6.50
C GLY A 345 -0.33 -14.90 -6.59
N LEU A 346 -0.83 -13.71 -6.24
CA LEU A 346 -2.25 -13.37 -6.35
C LEU A 346 -2.76 -13.31 -7.81
N GLN A 347 -1.86 -13.11 -8.77
CA GLN A 347 -2.18 -13.15 -10.21
C GLN A 347 -1.97 -14.55 -10.83
N GLY A 348 -1.79 -15.59 -10.01
CA GLY A 348 -1.80 -16.99 -10.45
C GLY A 348 -0.41 -17.59 -10.72
N MET A 349 0.69 -16.90 -10.36
CA MET A 349 2.01 -17.52 -10.44
C MET A 349 2.18 -18.59 -9.36
N THR A 350 2.67 -19.77 -9.75
CA THR A 350 2.79 -20.94 -8.86
C THR A 350 4.01 -20.88 -7.92
N SER A 351 5.03 -20.11 -8.29
CA SER A 351 6.27 -19.96 -7.54
C SER A 351 6.69 -18.49 -7.46
N SER A 352 7.45 -18.14 -6.42
CA SER A 352 8.00 -16.79 -6.29
C SER A 352 8.94 -16.47 -7.45
N PRO A 353 8.75 -15.33 -8.14
CA PRO A 353 9.69 -14.88 -9.18
C PRO A 353 11.11 -14.66 -8.66
N CYS A 354 11.25 -14.31 -7.37
CA CYS A 354 12.53 -14.14 -6.69
C CYS A 354 12.75 -15.32 -5.71
N PRO A 355 13.59 -16.32 -6.03
CA PRO A 355 13.78 -17.51 -5.20
C PRO A 355 14.31 -17.21 -3.79
N ARG A 356 15.10 -16.14 -3.64
CA ARG A 356 15.68 -15.69 -2.35
C ARG A 356 14.64 -15.07 -1.41
N VAL A 357 13.49 -14.66 -1.96
CA VAL A 357 12.37 -14.06 -1.22
C VAL A 357 11.12 -14.89 -1.54
N PRO A 358 10.90 -16.01 -0.82
CA PRO A 358 9.77 -16.88 -1.08
C PRO A 358 8.44 -16.18 -0.75
N PHE A 359 7.34 -16.75 -1.25
CA PHE A 359 6.02 -16.30 -0.84
C PHE A 359 5.83 -16.45 0.68
N PRO A 360 5.08 -15.54 1.33
CA PRO A 360 4.64 -15.75 2.70
C PRO A 360 3.88 -17.07 2.84
N ASP A 361 3.96 -17.71 4.01
CA ASP A 361 3.35 -19.03 4.26
C ASP A 361 1.86 -19.11 3.88
N TRP A 362 1.09 -18.05 4.18
CA TRP A 362 -0.34 -17.99 3.85
C TRP A 362 -0.58 -18.04 2.34
N LEU A 363 0.26 -17.34 1.56
CA LEU A 363 0.16 -17.29 0.11
C LEU A 363 0.62 -18.61 -0.51
N GLN A 364 1.66 -19.26 0.04
CA GLN A 364 2.07 -20.60 -0.40
C GLN A 364 0.92 -21.61 -0.24
N ARG A 365 0.22 -21.58 0.91
CA ARG A 365 -0.94 -22.44 1.14
C ARG A 365 -2.07 -22.15 0.16
N GLN A 366 -2.35 -20.87 -0.10
CA GLN A 366 -3.38 -20.47 -1.05
C GLN A 366 -3.05 -20.95 -2.48
N VAL A 367 -1.83 -20.67 -2.95
CA VAL A 367 -1.36 -21.11 -4.27
C VAL A 367 -1.36 -22.64 -4.37
N ALA A 368 -0.95 -23.35 -3.32
CA ALA A 368 -1.01 -24.80 -3.29
C ALA A 368 -2.46 -25.31 -3.42
N GLN A 369 -3.41 -24.70 -2.69
CA GLN A 369 -4.84 -25.02 -2.76
C GLN A 369 -5.41 -24.79 -4.17
N ASP A 370 -5.12 -23.64 -4.77
CA ASP A 370 -5.62 -23.25 -6.09
C ASP A 370 -5.14 -24.19 -7.20
N ASN A 371 -3.92 -24.74 -7.05
CA ASN A 371 -3.30 -25.67 -7.98
C ASN A 371 -3.63 -27.15 -7.70
N THR A 372 -4.37 -27.48 -6.64
CA THR A 372 -4.77 -28.88 -6.40
C THR A 372 -5.74 -29.38 -7.47
N THR A 373 -5.42 -30.53 -8.08
CA THR A 373 -6.30 -31.19 -9.08
C THR A 373 -7.64 -31.59 -8.48
N SER A 374 -7.64 -31.99 -7.21
CA SER A 374 -8.84 -32.41 -6.47
C SER A 374 -9.29 -31.31 -5.53
N LYS A 375 -10.12 -30.39 -6.03
CA LYS A 375 -10.72 -29.34 -5.20
C LYS A 375 -11.80 -29.95 -4.32
N GLN A 376 -11.56 -30.00 -3.01
CA GLN A 376 -12.61 -30.34 -2.05
C GLN A 376 -13.63 -29.20 -2.01
N THR A 377 -14.73 -29.37 -2.74
CA THR A 377 -15.86 -28.44 -2.70
C THR A 377 -16.46 -28.43 -1.31
N HIS A 378 -16.65 -27.25 -0.72
CA HIS A 378 -17.28 -27.15 0.60
C HIS A 378 -18.69 -27.72 0.51
N ILE A 379 -19.15 -28.46 1.51
CA ILE A 379 -20.46 -29.16 1.43
C ILE A 379 -21.60 -28.17 1.12
N THR A 380 -21.47 -26.90 1.54
CA THR A 380 -22.42 -25.83 1.26
C THR A 380 -22.51 -25.44 -0.21
N ASP A 381 -21.46 -25.65 -1.00
CA ASP A 381 -21.46 -25.34 -2.43
C ASP A 381 -22.34 -26.32 -3.21
N PHE A 382 -22.47 -27.57 -2.74
CA PHE A 382 -23.45 -28.52 -3.28
C PHE A 382 -24.90 -28.14 -3.00
N PHE A 383 -25.15 -27.35 -1.95
CA PHE A 383 -26.48 -26.87 -1.58
C PHE A 383 -26.83 -25.50 -2.17
N LYS A 384 -25.92 -24.88 -2.95
CA LYS A 384 -26.24 -23.67 -3.72
C LYS A 384 -27.05 -24.09 -4.94
N ALA A 385 -28.27 -23.56 -5.06
CA ALA A 385 -29.13 -23.81 -6.21
C ALA A 385 -28.43 -23.39 -7.50
N ARG A 386 -28.22 -24.35 -8.41
CA ARG A 386 -27.64 -24.13 -9.74
C ARG A 386 -28.53 -23.15 -10.51
N VAL A 387 -27.97 -22.05 -11.02
CA VAL A 387 -28.67 -21.14 -11.92
C VAL A 387 -28.76 -21.86 -13.26
N VAL A 388 -29.98 -22.12 -13.73
CA VAL A 388 -30.21 -22.75 -15.04
C VAL A 388 -29.93 -21.70 -16.12
N GLY A 389 -28.88 -21.93 -16.91
CA GLY A 389 -28.52 -21.07 -18.04
C GLY A 389 -27.04 -21.11 -18.37
N GLU A 390 -26.49 -22.29 -18.65
CA GLU A 390 -25.24 -22.43 -19.43
C GLU A 390 -25.23 -23.86 -20.00
N ASP A 391 -25.07 -23.92 -21.33
CA ASP A 391 -25.09 -25.12 -22.16
C ASP A 391 -24.00 -26.12 -21.73
N ASP A 392 -24.38 -27.38 -21.54
CA ASP A 392 -23.47 -28.51 -21.68
C ASP A 392 -24.24 -29.66 -22.34
N THR A 393 -23.92 -29.88 -23.61
CA THR A 393 -24.28 -31.09 -24.35
C THR A 393 -23.24 -32.16 -24.03
N ASN A 394 -23.62 -33.23 -23.33
CA ASN A 394 -23.34 -34.61 -23.77
C ASN A 394 -24.00 -35.70 -22.90
N PRO A 395 -24.18 -36.90 -23.48
CA PRO A 395 -25.23 -37.84 -23.09
C PRO A 395 -24.70 -38.99 -22.24
N CYS A 396 -25.48 -39.40 -21.25
CA CYS A 396 -25.60 -40.81 -20.88
C CYS A 396 -26.87 -40.96 -20.06
N GLY A 397 -27.85 -41.65 -20.62
CA GLY A 397 -29.14 -41.88 -19.97
C GLY A 397 -29.00 -42.77 -18.74
N MET A 398 -29.87 -42.53 -17.76
CA MET A 398 -30.65 -43.55 -17.07
C MET A 398 -31.92 -42.91 -16.49
N ASP A 399 -32.96 -43.72 -16.48
CA ASP A 399 -34.38 -43.43 -16.28
C ASP A 399 -34.78 -42.72 -14.98
N GLU A 400 -35.97 -42.13 -15.11
CA GLU A 400 -36.79 -41.41 -14.15
C GLU A 400 -37.02 -42.12 -12.81
N THR A 401 -36.85 -41.35 -11.73
CA THR A 401 -37.82 -41.37 -10.62
C THR A 401 -38.15 -39.93 -10.26
N GLU A 402 -39.38 -39.50 -10.54
CA GLU A 402 -39.91 -38.21 -10.12
C GLU A 402 -39.96 -38.12 -8.58
N ILE A 403 -39.01 -37.41 -7.99
CA ILE A 403 -39.12 -36.88 -6.64
C ILE A 403 -39.61 -35.45 -6.76
N ILE A 404 -40.90 -35.22 -6.50
CA ILE A 404 -41.47 -33.87 -6.41
C ILE A 404 -40.78 -33.15 -5.24
N PRO A 405 -39.95 -32.12 -5.46
CA PRO A 405 -39.31 -31.40 -4.37
C PRO A 405 -40.34 -30.44 -3.77
N HIS A 406 -40.68 -30.62 -2.50
CA HIS A 406 -41.32 -29.54 -1.74
C HIS A 406 -40.40 -28.31 -1.78
N LYS A 407 -40.87 -27.23 -2.41
CA LYS A 407 -40.18 -25.93 -2.37
C LYS A 407 -39.91 -25.56 -0.91
N PRO A 408 -38.65 -25.41 -0.46
CA PRO A 408 -38.40 -24.80 0.82
C PRO A 408 -38.83 -23.34 0.71
N VAL A 409 -39.81 -22.96 1.53
CA VAL A 409 -40.19 -21.55 1.70
C VAL A 409 -38.97 -20.83 2.27
N LYS A 410 -38.18 -20.19 1.39
CA LYS A 410 -37.07 -19.32 1.82
C LYS A 410 -37.67 -18.22 2.67
N ARG A 411 -37.38 -18.23 3.98
CA ARG A 411 -37.60 -17.05 4.81
C ARG A 411 -36.71 -15.95 4.23
N PRO A 412 -37.25 -14.76 3.93
CA PRO A 412 -36.43 -13.66 3.42
C PRO A 412 -35.32 -13.36 4.43
N PRO A 413 -34.11 -12.96 3.96
CA PRO A 413 -33.03 -12.59 4.85
C PRO A 413 -33.53 -11.53 5.83
N GLN A 414 -33.36 -11.78 7.13
CA GLN A 414 -33.73 -10.80 8.14
C GLN A 414 -32.79 -9.61 8.02
N VAL A 415 -33.26 -8.54 7.36
CA VAL A 415 -32.64 -7.23 7.45
C VAL A 415 -32.53 -6.89 8.94
N PRO A 416 -31.35 -6.53 9.47
CA PRO A 416 -31.22 -6.11 10.87
C PRO A 416 -32.23 -5.01 11.17
N LEU A 417 -33.03 -5.19 12.21
CA LEU A 417 -34.01 -4.20 12.63
C LEU A 417 -33.28 -2.95 13.12
N THR A 418 -33.27 -1.87 12.33
CA THR A 418 -32.80 -0.56 12.77
C THR A 418 -33.95 0.20 13.44
N LEU A 419 -33.63 1.24 14.23
CA LEU A 419 -34.64 2.07 14.88
C LEU A 419 -35.65 2.65 13.86
N ALA A 420 -35.15 3.12 12.71
CA ALA A 420 -35.98 3.64 11.63
C ALA A 420 -36.88 2.56 11.01
N ASN A 421 -36.32 1.37 10.74
CA ASN A 421 -37.08 0.27 10.12
C ASN A 421 -38.12 -0.34 11.06
N TYR A 422 -37.87 -0.34 12.38
CA TYR A 422 -38.82 -0.85 13.38
C TYR A 422 -40.10 0.01 13.44
N VAL A 423 -39.95 1.34 13.46
CA VAL A 423 -41.08 2.28 13.48
C VAL A 423 -41.90 2.19 12.19
N SER A 424 -41.24 2.14 11.03
CA SER A 424 -41.91 1.99 9.73
C SER A 424 -42.66 0.66 9.60
N ARG A 425 -42.12 -0.43 10.15
CA ARG A 425 -42.71 -1.78 10.05
C ARG A 425 -43.95 -1.96 10.92
N MET A 426 -44.04 -1.26 12.05
CA MET A 426 -45.12 -1.43 13.03
C MET A 426 -46.37 -0.55 12.76
N LYS A 427 -46.41 0.18 11.63
CA LYS A 427 -47.54 1.04 11.22
C LYS A 427 -48.00 2.02 12.32
N GLY A 428 -47.04 2.71 12.95
CA GLY A 428 -47.31 3.75 13.96
C GLY A 428 -47.29 3.25 15.41
N VAL A 429 -47.28 4.19 16.35
CA VAL A 429 -47.22 3.90 17.80
C VAL A 429 -48.60 3.48 18.30
N PRO A 430 -48.77 2.29 18.92
CA PRO A 430 -50.05 1.89 19.51
C PRO A 430 -50.50 2.88 20.59
N ASP A 431 -51.79 3.14 20.72
CA ASP A 431 -52.32 4.05 21.73
C ASP A 431 -52.33 3.38 23.12
N ARG A 432 -51.59 3.99 24.07
CA ARG A 432 -51.45 3.52 25.46
C ARG A 432 -52.80 3.36 26.16
N SER A 433 -53.77 4.21 25.85
CA SER A 433 -55.08 4.24 26.51
C SER A 433 -56.04 3.15 26.01
N LYS A 434 -55.78 2.59 24.84
CA LYS A 434 -56.65 1.60 24.18
C LYS A 434 -56.15 0.17 24.35
N ASP A 435 -54.84 -0.06 24.26
CA ASP A 435 -54.24 -1.39 24.43
C ASP A 435 -52.83 -1.25 25.03
N TYR A 436 -52.78 -1.21 26.36
CA TYR A 436 -51.53 -1.05 27.10
C TYR A 436 -50.55 -2.20 26.84
N GLY A 437 -51.05 -3.42 26.62
CA GLY A 437 -50.21 -4.60 26.37
C GLY A 437 -49.46 -4.49 25.04
N LYS A 438 -50.16 -4.09 23.97
CA LYS A 438 -49.53 -3.85 22.66
C LYS A 438 -48.60 -2.65 22.69
N TRP A 439 -48.99 -1.57 23.35
CA TRP A 439 -48.12 -0.40 23.53
C TRP A 439 -46.83 -0.76 24.28
N LEU A 440 -46.92 -1.51 25.38
CA LEU A 440 -45.76 -1.91 26.17
C LEU A 440 -44.83 -2.85 25.37
N SER A 441 -45.38 -3.78 24.61
CA SER A 441 -44.62 -4.67 23.72
C SER A 441 -43.87 -3.86 22.65
N TYR A 442 -44.56 -2.88 22.04
CA TYR A 442 -43.96 -1.97 21.08
C TYR A 442 -42.79 -1.15 21.68
N MET A 443 -43.01 -0.57 22.87
CA MET A 443 -42.00 0.25 23.57
C MET A 443 -40.79 -0.57 24.02
N LYS A 444 -40.98 -1.80 24.49
CA LYS A 444 -39.87 -2.70 24.87
C LYS A 444 -38.94 -2.98 23.69
N GLY A 445 -39.49 -3.21 22.50
CA GLY A 445 -38.68 -3.38 21.28
C GLY A 445 -37.93 -2.10 20.88
N LEU A 446 -38.59 -0.94 21.02
CA LEU A 446 -37.98 0.36 20.72
C LEU A 446 -36.82 0.69 21.69
N TRP A 447 -37.01 0.44 22.98
CA TRP A 447 -35.97 0.65 24.01
C TRP A 447 -34.77 -0.28 23.83
N ALA A 448 -34.99 -1.54 23.46
CA ALA A 448 -33.89 -2.47 23.19
C ALA A 448 -32.99 -1.97 22.05
N LEU A 449 -33.59 -1.49 20.96
CA LEU A 449 -32.86 -0.92 19.82
C LEU A 449 -32.14 0.39 20.18
N GLN A 450 -32.73 1.24 21.01
CA GLN A 450 -32.08 2.46 21.50
C GLN A 450 -30.88 2.16 22.39
N ILE A 451 -30.96 1.14 23.25
CA ILE A 451 -29.84 0.70 24.09
C ILE A 451 -28.67 0.23 23.22
N GLU A 452 -28.97 -0.57 22.18
CA GLU A 452 -27.95 -1.07 21.26
C GLU A 452 -27.29 0.08 20.47
N GLN A 453 -28.07 1.04 19.98
CA GLN A 453 -27.56 2.21 19.26
C GLN A 453 -26.65 3.07 20.15
N ARG A 454 -27.07 3.35 21.39
CA ARG A 454 -26.23 4.12 22.34
C ARG A 454 -24.93 3.41 22.68
N ALA A 455 -24.93 2.07 22.80
CA ALA A 455 -23.70 1.31 23.01
C ALA A 455 -22.73 1.43 21.82
N LYS A 456 -23.25 1.50 20.58
CA LYS A 456 -22.44 1.78 19.38
C LYS A 456 -21.90 3.21 19.37
N ASP A 457 -22.70 4.18 19.79
CA ASP A 457 -22.30 5.60 19.82
C ASP A 457 -21.25 5.89 20.91
N ILE A 458 -21.30 5.20 22.06
CA ILE A 458 -20.23 5.22 23.08
C ILE A 458 -18.93 4.66 22.49
N LYS A 459 -18.97 3.52 21.79
CA LYS A 459 -17.78 2.93 21.13
C LYS A 459 -17.19 3.84 20.04
N ARG A 460 -18.03 4.69 19.44
CA ARG A 460 -17.63 5.67 18.42
C ARG A 460 -17.17 7.01 19.00
N GLY A 461 -17.20 7.19 20.33
CA GLY A 461 -16.80 8.42 21.01
C GLY A 461 -17.82 9.57 20.90
N LEU A 462 -19.04 9.30 20.40
CA LEU A 462 -20.09 10.32 20.24
C LEU A 462 -20.85 10.59 21.56
N LEU A 463 -20.78 9.67 22.53
CA LEU A 463 -21.40 9.79 23.85
C LEU A 463 -20.39 9.45 24.96
N HIS A 464 -20.40 10.24 26.05
CA HIS A 464 -19.51 10.04 27.20
C HIS A 464 -20.08 9.02 28.20
N PRO A 465 -19.34 7.95 28.57
CA PRO A 465 -19.86 6.84 29.39
C PRO A 465 -20.44 7.27 30.75
N GLU A 466 -19.74 8.16 31.46
CA GLU A 466 -20.14 8.61 32.81
C GLU A 466 -21.41 9.47 32.83
N ARG A 467 -21.69 10.20 31.74
CA ARG A 467 -22.91 11.03 31.61
C ARG A 467 -24.14 10.17 31.34
N GLU A 468 -23.98 9.07 30.61
CA GLU A 468 -25.06 8.11 30.35
C GLU A 468 -25.33 7.18 31.55
N ALA A 469 -24.33 6.84 32.35
CA ALA A 469 -24.53 6.09 33.60
C ALA A 469 -25.46 6.81 34.58
N LYS A 470 -25.37 8.15 34.67
CA LYS A 470 -26.27 8.98 35.49
C LYS A 470 -27.71 9.05 34.97
N ARG A 471 -27.95 8.83 33.66
CA ARG A 471 -29.28 8.83 33.04
C ARG A 471 -30.05 7.53 33.22
N ARG A 472 -29.37 6.41 33.54
CA ARG A 472 -30.00 5.10 33.75
C ARG A 472 -30.84 4.98 35.03
N LEU A 473 -30.78 5.97 35.94
CA LEU A 473 -31.49 5.95 37.23
C LEU A 473 -32.90 6.55 37.20
N VAL A 474 -33.43 6.92 36.04
CA VAL A 474 -34.79 7.48 35.91
C VAL A 474 -35.54 6.76 34.79
N VAL A 475 -36.05 5.55 35.08
CA VAL A 475 -37.16 4.91 34.37
C VAL A 475 -37.98 4.11 35.35
#